data_AF-A0A843DND4-F1
#
_entry.id   AF-A0A843DND4-F1
#
_cell.length_a   1.000
_cell.length_b   1.000
_cell.length_c   1.000
_cell.angle_alpha   90.00
_cell.angle_beta   90.00
_cell.angle_gamma   90.00
#
_symmetry.space_group_name_H-M   'P 1'
#
loop_
_entity.id
_entity.type
_entity.pdbx_description
1 polymer ?
#
loop_
_entity_poly.entity_id
_entity_poly.type
_entity_poly.pdbx_seq_one_letter_code
_entity_poly.pdbx_strand_id
1 'polypeptide(L)'
;MDYKKIAGIVILSIILLSAANTAYAEDKDYKIIDALIDLTIANDGLLHVNESYTYSFDGTFNGVYRDIPLKDGESIDNIKVYIDGAY
;
A
#
# COMPACT_ATOMS: atom_id res chain seq x y z
N MET A 1 -3.78 47.14 -24.15
CA MET A 1 -2.84 46.04 -24.47
C MET A 1 -3.07 45.67 -25.94
N ASP A 2 -2.03 45.56 -26.75
CA ASP A 2 -2.15 45.25 -28.19
C ASP A 2 -2.85 43.89 -28.40
N TYR A 3 -3.75 43.79 -29.38
CA TYR A 3 -4.53 42.58 -29.65
C TYR A 3 -3.63 41.37 -29.94
N LYS A 4 -2.43 41.61 -30.48
CA LYS A 4 -1.40 40.59 -30.70
C LYS A 4 -0.88 39.99 -29.39
N LYS A 5 -0.75 40.80 -28.33
CA LYS A 5 -0.33 40.34 -27.00
C LYS A 5 -1.43 39.52 -26.32
N ILE A 6 -2.68 39.95 -26.47
CA ILE A 6 -3.85 39.22 -25.95
C ILE A 6 -3.96 37.86 -26.67
N ALA A 7 -3.85 37.83 -27.99
CA ALA A 7 -3.87 36.59 -28.77
C ALA A 7 -2.73 35.64 -28.37
N GLY A 8 -1.53 36.17 -28.13
CA GLY A 8 -0.39 35.38 -27.65
C GLY A 8 -0.64 34.75 -26.28
N ILE A 9 -1.23 35.49 -25.33
CA ILE A 9 -1.57 34.98 -24.00
C ILE A 9 -2.65 33.89 -24.10
N VAL A 10 -3.67 34.07 -24.93
CA VAL A 10 -4.73 33.08 -25.12
C VAL A 10 -4.18 31.79 -25.73
N ILE A 11 -3.33 31.88 -26.77
CA ILE A 11 -2.70 30.71 -27.39
C ILE A 11 -1.81 29.98 -26.39
N LEU A 12 -1.00 30.70 -25.62
CA LEU A 12 -0.16 30.10 -24.59
C LEU A 12 -1.01 29.41 -23.52
N SER A 13 -2.13 30.00 -23.11
CA SER A 13 -3.05 29.42 -22.13
C SER A 13 -3.67 28.13 -22.64
N ILE A 14 -4.04 28.06 -23.92
CA ILE A 14 -4.59 26.85 -24.56
C ILE A 14 -3.54 25.74 -24.61
N ILE A 15 -2.29 26.07 -24.96
CA ILE A 15 -1.18 25.10 -24.99
C ILE A 15 -0.93 24.54 -23.58
N LEU A 16 -0.89 25.40 -22.56
CA LEU A 16 -0.69 24.98 -21.18
C LEU A 16 -1.84 24.10 -20.66
N LEU A 17 -3.09 24.40 -21.00
CA LEU A 17 -4.24 23.55 -20.66
C LEU A 17 -4.20 22.20 -21.39
N SER A 18 -3.74 22.16 -22.65
CA SER A 18 -3.61 20.90 -23.39
C SER A 18 -2.50 19.98 -22.87
N ALA A 19 -1.52 20.54 -22.15
CA ALA A 19 -0.43 19.80 -21.52
C ALA A 19 -0.76 19.33 -20.09
N ALA A 20 -1.95 19.67 -19.57
CA ALA A 20 -2.41 19.16 -18.30
C ALA A 20 -2.79 17.68 -18.46
N ASN A 21 -1.83 16.79 -18.20
CA ASN A 21 -2.13 15.36 -18.09
C ASN A 21 -3.12 15.14 -16.94
N THR A 22 -4.19 14.39 -17.21
CA THR A 22 -5.07 13.87 -16.17
C THR A 22 -4.27 12.86 -15.35
N ALA A 23 -3.89 13.25 -14.14
CA ALA A 23 -3.38 12.31 -13.15
C ALA A 23 -4.55 11.45 -12.70
N TYR A 24 -4.65 10.23 -13.24
CA TYR A 24 -5.50 9.20 -12.67
C TYR A 24 -4.73 8.59 -11.51
N ALA A 25 -5.27 8.71 -10.29
CA ALA A 25 -4.87 7.79 -9.26
C ALA A 25 -5.22 6.38 -9.75
N GLU A 26 -4.29 5.45 -9.64
CA GLU A 26 -4.59 4.04 -9.87
C GLU A 26 -5.67 3.65 -8.86
N ASP A 27 -6.87 3.35 -9.36
CA ASP A 27 -8.00 2.90 -8.53
C ASP A 27 -7.75 1.46 -8.15
N LYS A 28 -6.87 1.27 -7.18
CA LYS A 28 -6.56 -0.02 -6.59
C LYS A 28 -6.86 0.00 -5.11
N ASP A 29 -7.47 -1.07 -4.66
CA ASP A 29 -7.81 -1.25 -3.26
C ASP A 29 -7.40 -2.64 -2.80
N TYR A 30 -7.33 -2.80 -1.49
CA TYR A 30 -7.22 -4.12 -0.90
C TYR A 30 -7.83 -4.12 0.50
N LYS A 31 -8.22 -5.30 0.94
CA LYS A 31 -8.82 -5.52 2.25
C LYS A 31 -8.41 -6.89 2.81
N ILE A 32 -8.25 -6.94 4.11
CA ILE A 32 -8.18 -8.21 4.85
C ILE A 32 -9.62 -8.69 4.99
N ILE A 33 -9.96 -9.83 4.38
CA ILE A 33 -11.30 -10.42 4.47
C ILE A 33 -11.39 -11.48 5.56
N ASP A 34 -10.25 -12.04 5.96
CA ASP A 34 -10.16 -12.99 7.07
C ASP A 34 -8.80 -12.89 7.78
N ALA A 35 -8.81 -13.13 9.08
CA ALA A 35 -7.61 -13.12 9.92
C ALA A 35 -7.75 -14.17 11.03
N LEU A 36 -6.88 -15.18 11.00
CA LEU A 36 -6.74 -16.19 12.04
C LEU A 36 -5.45 -15.93 12.80
N ILE A 37 -5.54 -15.77 14.11
CA ILE A 37 -4.38 -15.50 14.98
C ILE A 37 -4.39 -16.49 16.13
N ASP A 38 -3.42 -17.41 16.12
CA ASP A 38 -3.21 -18.38 17.17
C ASP A 38 -2.02 -17.95 18.04
N LEU A 39 -2.29 -17.79 19.33
CA LEU A 39 -1.31 -17.39 20.34
C LEU A 39 -1.18 -18.49 21.38
N THR A 40 0.01 -19.06 21.51
CA THR A 40 0.30 -20.10 22.52
C THR A 40 1.46 -19.66 23.41
N ILE A 41 1.22 -19.61 24.70
CA ILE A 41 2.27 -19.34 25.70
C ILE A 41 2.91 -20.68 26.07
N ALA A 42 4.21 -20.82 25.85
CA ALA A 42 4.98 -21.97 26.27
C ALA A 42 5.26 -21.95 27.78
N ASN A 43 5.67 -23.09 28.33
CA ASN A 43 5.92 -23.24 29.77
C ASN A 43 7.06 -22.35 30.29
N ASP A 44 7.96 -21.89 29.41
CA ASP A 44 9.05 -20.96 29.71
C ASP A 44 8.66 -19.49 29.52
N GLY A 45 7.39 -19.22 29.21
CA GLY A 45 6.85 -17.88 29.00
C GLY A 45 7.05 -17.31 27.59
N LEU A 46 7.67 -18.07 26.67
CA LEU A 46 7.78 -17.65 25.27
C LEU A 46 6.41 -17.67 24.59
N LEU A 47 6.13 -16.65 23.77
CA LEU A 47 4.91 -16.57 22.98
C LEU A 47 5.16 -17.13 21.58
N HIS A 48 4.47 -18.22 21.24
CA HIS A 48 4.39 -18.72 19.87
C HIS A 48 3.21 -18.07 19.17
N VAL A 49 3.49 -17.43 18.03
CA VAL A 49 2.51 -16.71 17.21
C VAL A 49 2.40 -17.38 15.85
N ASN A 50 1.19 -17.75 15.47
CA ASN A 50 0.86 -18.19 14.12
C ASN A 50 -0.29 -17.32 13.59
N GLU A 51 -0.04 -16.61 12.50
CA GLU A 51 -1.01 -15.69 11.90
C GLU A 51 -1.25 -16.08 10.44
N SER A 52 -2.51 -16.06 10.03
CA SER A 52 -2.93 -16.22 8.65
C SER A 52 -3.88 -15.10 8.29
N TYR A 53 -3.59 -14.40 7.19
CA TYR A 53 -4.39 -13.30 6.67
C TYR A 53 -4.82 -13.62 5.25
N THR A 54 -6.11 -13.52 4.98
CA THR A 54 -6.65 -13.60 3.62
C THR A 54 -6.91 -12.20 3.12
N TYR A 55 -6.21 -11.83 2.04
CA TYR A 55 -6.37 -10.54 1.38
C TYR A 55 -7.22 -10.67 0.11
N SER A 56 -8.06 -9.67 -0.13
CA SER A 56 -8.71 -9.42 -1.41
C SER A 56 -8.09 -8.17 -2.00
N PHE A 57 -7.54 -8.28 -3.21
CA PHE A 57 -6.94 -7.17 -3.95
C PHE A 57 -7.81 -6.81 -5.16
N ASP A 58 -8.05 -5.52 -5.38
CA ASP A 58 -8.50 -4.97 -6.65
C ASP A 58 -7.35 -4.19 -7.28
N GLY A 59 -6.77 -4.74 -8.34
CA GLY A 59 -5.57 -4.21 -8.99
C GLY A 59 -4.29 -5.02 -8.72
N THR A 60 -3.15 -4.53 -9.23
CA THR A 60 -1.86 -5.22 -9.13
C THR A 60 -1.03 -4.68 -7.96
N PHE A 61 -0.53 -5.59 -7.12
CA PHE A 61 0.27 -5.29 -5.95
C PHE A 61 1.50 -6.19 -5.89
N ASN A 62 2.60 -5.68 -5.34
CA ASN A 62 3.83 -6.46 -5.13
C ASN A 62 3.86 -7.15 -3.77
N GLY A 63 2.78 -7.07 -3.00
CA GLY A 63 2.66 -7.58 -1.63
C GLY A 63 2.17 -6.53 -0.64
N VAL A 64 2.22 -6.90 0.64
CA VAL A 64 1.82 -6.07 1.79
C VAL A 64 2.96 -6.02 2.80
N TYR A 65 3.07 -4.91 3.53
CA TYR A 65 4.02 -4.75 4.63
C TYR A 65 3.31 -4.98 5.97
N ARG A 66 4.02 -5.58 6.92
CA ARG A 66 3.50 -5.88 8.26
C ARG A 66 4.51 -5.43 9.29
N ASP A 67 4.16 -4.37 10.02
CA ASP A 67 4.95 -3.89 11.14
C ASP A 67 4.51 -4.62 12.42
N ILE A 68 5.47 -5.18 13.15
CA ILE A 68 5.25 -5.77 14.48
C ILE A 68 5.94 -4.88 15.49
N PRO A 69 5.20 -4.07 16.27
CA PRO A 69 5.82 -3.19 17.25
C PRO A 69 6.43 -4.01 18.38
N LEU A 70 7.68 -3.69 18.73
CA LEU A 70 8.37 -4.23 19.89
C LEU A 70 8.64 -3.12 20.91
N LYS A 71 8.50 -3.46 22.18
CA LYS A 71 8.89 -2.62 23.31
C LYS A 71 10.31 -2.95 23.76
N ASP A 72 10.88 -2.08 24.59
CA ASP A 72 12.19 -2.30 25.19
C ASP A 72 12.22 -3.64 25.96
N GLY A 73 13.17 -4.50 25.61
CA GLY A 73 13.33 -5.83 26.20
C GLY A 73 12.57 -6.95 25.48
N GLU A 74 11.75 -6.63 24.47
CA GLU A 74 11.10 -7.62 23.61
C GLU A 74 11.98 -7.96 22.39
N SER A 75 11.89 -9.19 21.91
CA SER A 75 12.57 -9.64 20.70
C SER A 75 11.69 -10.65 19.96
N ILE A 76 11.87 -10.73 18.64
CA ILE A 76 11.20 -11.72 17.79
C ILE A 76 12.27 -12.47 17.04
N ASP A 77 12.25 -13.78 17.17
CA ASP A 77 13.14 -14.69 16.47
C ASP A 77 12.35 -15.65 15.58
N ASN A 78 13.04 -16.28 14.62
CA ASN A 78 12.49 -17.37 13.79
C ASN A 78 11.23 -16.96 12.97
N ILE A 79 11.22 -15.74 12.43
CA ILE A 79 10.16 -15.27 11.53
C ILE A 79 10.20 -16.09 10.23
N LYS A 80 9.05 -16.66 9.86
CA LYS A 80 8.83 -17.37 8.60
C LYS A 80 7.53 -16.85 7.97
N VAL A 81 7.56 -16.63 6.67
CA VAL A 81 6.41 -16.14 5.90
C VAL A 81 6.16 -17.11 4.77
N TYR A 82 4.89 -17.47 4.62
CA TYR A 82 4.40 -18.31 3.53
C TYR A 82 3.28 -17.55 2.84
N ILE A 83 3.29 -17.57 1.51
CA ILE A 83 2.28 -16.91 0.68
C ILE A 83 1.74 -17.96 -0.27
N ASP A 84 0.42 -18.07 -0.32
CA ASP A 84 -0.28 -18.88 -1.30
C ASP A 84 -0.94 -17.98 -2.35
N GLY A 85 -0.93 -18.39 -3.62
CA GLY A 85 -1.60 -17.67 -4.72
C GLY A 85 -0.92 -16.40 -5.25
N ALA A 86 0.35 -16.15 -4.96
CA ALA A 86 1.10 -15.02 -5.55
C ALA A 86 1.74 -15.41 -6.90
N TYR A 87 1.36 -14.72 -7.98
CA TYR A 87 1.98 -14.81 -9.32
C TYR A 87 2.06 -13.43 -9.97
#